data_AF-A0A7V0WV56-F1
#
_entry.id   AF-A0A7V0WV56-F1
#
_cell.length_a   1.000
_cell.length_b   1.000
_cell.length_c   1.000
_cell.angle_alpha   90.00
_cell.angle_beta   90.00
_cell.angle_gamma   90.00
#
_symmetry.space_group_name_H-M   'P 1'
#
loop_
_entity.id
_entity.type
_entity.pdbx_description
1 polymer ?
#
loop_
_entity_poly.entity_id
_entity_poly.type
_entity_poly.pdbx_seq_one_letter_code
_entity_poly.pdbx_strand_id
1 'polypeptide(L)'
;FLTDSFKYNRNDDLGYLIGRLFVNREKHYFVEGKRQMGFLYNNFGQAIISKEVIKKIIESAMLYSLDFDLLVPPYDMVKIASVAQMNSKIDSSKLQTGKRLGFKFNSDDVLEEK
;
A
#
# COMPACT_ATOMS: atom_id res chain seq x y z
N PHE A 1 5.92 2.80 -0.69
CA PHE A 1 5.40 1.85 -1.70
C PHE A 1 4.35 0.96 -1.05
N LEU A 2 3.16 0.83 -1.65
CA LEU A 2 2.03 0.07 -1.09
C LEU A 2 1.97 -1.40 -1.58
N THR A 3 3.01 -1.91 -2.21
CA THR A 3 3.01 -3.25 -2.82
C THR A 3 2.66 -4.35 -1.82
N ASP A 4 3.25 -4.32 -0.63
CA ASP A 4 2.92 -5.26 0.44
C ASP A 4 1.51 -5.02 0.98
N SER A 5 1.05 -3.77 1.01
CA SER A 5 -0.32 -3.44 1.43
C SER A 5 -1.35 -4.10 0.53
N PHE A 6 -1.15 -4.09 -0.79
CA PHE A 6 -1.98 -4.84 -1.74
C PHE A 6 -1.86 -6.35 -1.53
N LYS A 7 -0.64 -6.88 -1.33
CA LYS A 7 -0.40 -8.31 -1.15
C LYS A 7 -1.10 -8.88 0.10
N TYR A 8 -1.14 -8.10 1.18
CA TYR A 8 -1.68 -8.52 2.48
C TYR A 8 -3.05 -7.88 2.79
N ASN A 9 -3.72 -7.26 1.81
CA ASN A 9 -5.02 -6.59 1.98
C ASN A 9 -5.05 -5.57 3.15
N ARG A 10 -3.96 -4.83 3.34
CA ARG A 10 -3.85 -3.78 4.37
C ARG A 10 -4.47 -2.48 3.86
N ASN A 11 -5.80 -2.43 3.86
CA ASN A 11 -6.59 -1.32 3.32
C ASN A 11 -6.33 0.03 4.02
N ASP A 12 -5.82 0.01 5.24
CA ASP A 12 -5.57 1.20 6.06
C ASP A 12 -4.16 1.81 5.84
N ASP A 13 -3.31 1.20 5.01
CA ASP A 13 -1.98 1.74 4.72
C ASP A 13 -2.08 2.98 3.83
N LEU A 14 -1.46 4.08 4.25
CA LEU A 14 -1.48 5.35 3.52
C LEU A 14 -0.35 5.42 2.50
N GLY A 15 -0.65 5.94 1.31
CA GLY A 15 0.32 6.22 0.27
C GLY A 15 0.12 7.62 -0.33
N TYR A 16 1.23 8.23 -0.76
CA TYR A 16 1.23 9.51 -1.46
C TYR A 16 1.45 9.29 -2.95
N LEU A 17 0.62 9.93 -3.78
CA LEU A 17 0.83 9.97 -5.22
C LEU A 17 2.00 10.92 -5.54
N ILE A 18 3.15 10.35 -5.91
CA ILE A 18 4.35 11.11 -6.24
C ILE A 18 4.48 11.41 -7.75
N GLY A 19 3.86 10.56 -8.59
CA GLY A 19 3.85 10.74 -10.03
C GLY A 19 2.97 9.71 -10.76
N ARG A 20 2.67 10.00 -12.03
CA ARG A 20 1.87 9.17 -12.94
C ARG A 20 2.63 8.96 -14.25
N LEU A 21 2.63 7.74 -14.76
CA LEU A 21 3.15 7.39 -16.09
C LEU A 21 1.97 6.97 -16.96
N PHE A 22 1.84 7.60 -18.11
CA PHE A 22 0.85 7.28 -19.12
C PHE A 22 1.55 6.77 -20.36
N VAL A 23 1.04 5.68 -20.93
CA VAL A 23 1.59 5.05 -22.14
C VAL A 23 0.43 4.78 -23.09
N ASN A 24 0.53 5.26 -24.34
CA ASN A 24 -0.48 5.00 -25.36
C ASN A 24 -0.22 3.67 -26.09
N ARG A 25 -1.12 3.28 -27.00
CA ARG A 25 -0.99 2.04 -27.79
C ARG A 25 0.25 1.99 -28.69
N GLU A 26 0.75 3.15 -29.11
CA GLU A 26 1.95 3.32 -29.95
C GLU A 26 3.23 3.42 -29.11
N LYS A 27 3.15 3.18 -27.79
CA LYS A 27 4.25 3.28 -26.83
C LYS A 27 4.79 4.69 -26.62
N HIS A 28 4.10 5.72 -27.06
CA HIS A 28 4.39 7.07 -26.62
C HIS A 28 4.00 7.24 -25.17
N TYR A 29 4.84 7.93 -24.41
CA TYR A 29 4.62 8.13 -22.99
C TYR A 29 4.70 9.59 -22.58
N PHE A 30 4.01 9.90 -21.49
CA PHE A 30 4.24 11.11 -20.73
C PHE A 30 4.16 10.80 -19.24
N VAL A 31 4.88 11.58 -18.45
CA VAL A 31 4.99 11.43 -17.01
C VAL A 31 4.59 12.75 -16.38
N GLU A 32 3.86 12.65 -15.28
CA GLU A 32 3.39 13.79 -14.50
C GLU A 32 3.86 13.62 -13.05
N GLY A 33 4.36 14.68 -12.42
CA GLY A 33 4.83 14.62 -11.03
C GLY A 33 5.21 15.97 -10.46
N LYS A 34 5.13 16.09 -9.14
CA LYS A 34 5.18 17.36 -8.38
C LYS A 34 6.51 18.14 -8.51
N ARG A 35 7.59 17.49 -8.96
CA ARG A 35 8.92 18.09 -9.12
C ARG A 35 9.64 17.65 -10.41
N GLN A 36 8.90 17.35 -11.47
CA GLN A 36 9.53 17.06 -12.77
C GLN A 36 10.07 18.34 -13.42
N MET A 37 11.16 18.86 -12.86
CA MET A 37 12.05 19.80 -13.51
C MET A 37 12.68 19.08 -14.72
N GLY A 38 12.07 19.25 -15.89
CA GLY A 38 12.82 19.17 -17.16
C GLY A 38 12.35 18.19 -18.23
N PHE A 39 11.40 17.27 -17.99
CA PHE A 39 11.21 16.19 -18.97
C PHE A 39 10.13 16.37 -20.06
N LEU A 40 8.99 17.04 -19.82
CA LEU A 40 7.81 16.64 -20.62
C LEU A 40 6.77 17.71 -20.97
N TYR A 41 7.14 18.99 -21.08
CA TYR A 41 6.20 19.97 -21.65
C TYR A 41 6.31 20.14 -23.18
N ASN A 42 7.42 19.73 -23.81
CA ASN A 42 7.64 20.04 -25.24
C ASN A 42 7.49 18.85 -26.22
N ASN A 43 7.44 17.59 -25.76
CA ASN A 43 7.51 16.40 -26.64
C ASN A 43 6.37 15.38 -26.42
N PHE A 44 5.16 15.86 -26.14
CA PHE A 44 3.98 14.98 -26.09
C PHE A 44 3.80 14.28 -27.45
N GLY A 45 3.83 12.95 -27.46
CA GLY A 45 3.68 12.15 -28.68
C GLY A 45 4.96 11.87 -29.48
N GLN A 46 6.15 12.32 -29.03
CA GLN A 46 7.42 12.01 -29.72
C GLN A 46 8.26 10.97 -28.98
N ALA A 47 8.21 10.95 -27.65
CA ALA A 47 9.04 10.06 -26.85
C ALA A 47 8.44 8.65 -26.78
N ILE A 48 9.15 7.65 -27.28
CA ILE A 48 8.78 6.23 -27.19
C ILE A 48 9.34 5.64 -25.90
N ILE A 49 8.55 4.83 -25.20
CA ILE A 49 9.00 4.20 -23.97
C ILE A 49 10.02 3.10 -24.26
N SER A 50 11.18 3.20 -23.60
CA SER A 50 12.25 2.21 -23.65
C SER A 50 12.57 1.70 -22.24
N LYS A 51 13.36 0.62 -22.14
CA LYS A 51 13.78 0.07 -20.85
C LYS A 51 14.61 1.07 -20.04
N GLU A 52 15.47 1.83 -20.73
CA GLU A 52 16.33 2.87 -20.15
C GLU A 52 15.49 4.02 -19.60
N VAL A 53 14.45 4.43 -20.33
CA VAL A 53 13.50 5.45 -19.90
C VAL A 53 12.77 5.01 -18.64
N ILE A 54 12.23 3.79 -18.62
CA ILE A 54 11.54 3.24 -17.44
C ILE A 54 12.48 3.25 -16.23
N LYS A 55 13.73 2.81 -16.41
CA LYS A 55 14.74 2.82 -15.36
C LYS A 55 14.94 4.23 -14.79
N LYS A 56 15.14 5.23 -15.66
CA LYS A 56 15.28 6.64 -15.23
C LYS A 56 14.06 7.18 -14.48
N ILE A 57 12.86 6.81 -14.92
CA ILE A 57 11.60 7.22 -14.25
C ILE A 57 11.55 6.64 -12.83
N ILE A 58 11.85 5.35 -12.69
CA ILE A 58 11.86 4.66 -11.39
C ILE A 58 12.93 5.27 -10.48
N GLU A 59 14.15 5.47 -10.97
CA GLU A 59 15.24 6.10 -10.21
C GLU A 59 14.86 7.50 -9.72
N SER A 60 14.24 8.30 -10.60
CA SER A 60 13.76 9.64 -10.25
C SER A 60 12.65 9.61 -9.20
N ALA A 61 11.73 8.64 -9.29
CA ALA A 61 10.67 8.44 -8.31
C ALA A 61 11.22 7.99 -6.95
N MET A 62 12.25 7.14 -6.94
CA MET A 62 12.94 6.72 -5.72
C MET A 62 13.66 7.89 -5.06
N LEU A 63 14.44 8.67 -5.83
CA LEU A 63 15.11 9.89 -5.32
C LEU A 63 14.10 10.87 -4.73
N TYR A 64 13.01 11.14 -5.45
CA TYR A 64 11.93 11.99 -4.93
C TYR A 64 11.34 11.43 -3.63
N SER A 65 11.16 10.12 -3.53
CA SER A 65 10.63 9.49 -2.31
C SER A 65 11.57 9.60 -1.11
N LEU A 66 12.89 9.67 -1.34
CA LEU A 66 13.90 9.89 -0.30
C LEU A 66 13.91 11.35 0.16
N ASP A 67 13.76 12.29 -0.77
CA ASP A 67 13.70 13.73 -0.49
C ASP A 67 12.35 14.20 0.04
N PHE A 68 11.32 13.35 -0.07
CA PHE A 68 9.98 13.67 0.38
C PHE A 68 9.90 13.58 1.90
N ASP A 69 9.96 14.74 2.54
CA ASP A 69 9.67 14.86 3.96
C ASP A 69 8.25 14.33 4.25
N LEU A 70 8.12 13.57 5.34
CA LEU A 70 6.87 12.89 5.67
C LEU A 70 5.78 13.93 5.90
N LEU A 71 4.94 14.13 4.89
CA LEU A 71 3.65 14.80 5.04
C LEU A 71 2.81 13.92 5.98
N VAL A 72 2.91 14.17 7.27
CA VAL A 72 1.97 13.63 8.26
C VAL A 72 0.75 14.55 8.32
N PRO A 73 -0.47 14.00 8.43
CA PRO A 73 -1.63 14.82 8.72
C PRO A 73 -1.36 15.64 10.00
N PRO A 74 -1.82 16.89 10.07
CA PRO A 74 -1.67 17.72 11.27
C PRO A 74 -2.10 16.96 12.52
N TYR A 75 -1.27 17.00 13.56
CA TYR A 75 -1.47 16.22 14.79
C TYR A 75 -2.89 16.33 15.35
N ASP A 76 -3.49 17.53 15.29
CA ASP A 76 -4.84 17.77 15.76
C ASP A 76 -5.93 16.95 15.07
N MET A 77 -5.73 16.54 13.82
CA MET A 77 -6.68 15.68 13.10
C MET A 77 -6.57 14.20 13.51
N VAL A 78 -5.45 13.78 14.10
CA VAL A 78 -5.16 12.36 14.41
C VAL A 78 -4.95 12.07 15.89
N LYS A 79 -5.04 13.09 16.78
CA LYS A 79 -4.79 12.93 18.22
C LYS A 79 -5.84 12.09 18.96
N ILE A 80 -7.05 11.95 18.42
CA ILE A 80 -8.15 11.25 19.07
C ILE A 80 -8.31 9.86 18.44
N ALA A 81 -8.13 8.82 19.25
CA ALA A 81 -8.46 7.45 18.89
C ALA A 81 -9.60 6.95 19.80
N SER A 82 -10.66 6.43 19.19
CA SER A 82 -11.77 5.79 19.90
C SER A 82 -11.53 4.29 20.10
N VAL A 83 -12.14 3.73 21.14
CA VAL A 83 -12.15 2.28 21.38
C VAL A 83 -12.74 1.52 20.20
N ALA A 84 -13.76 2.10 19.54
CA ALA A 84 -14.36 1.53 18.34
C ALA A 84 -13.33 1.38 17.20
N GLN A 85 -12.53 2.42 16.94
CA GLN A 85 -11.46 2.39 15.93
C GLN A 85 -10.39 1.34 16.27
N MET A 86 -10.01 1.21 17.54
CA MET A 86 -9.07 0.18 17.98
C MET A 86 -9.62 -1.24 17.75
N ASN A 87 -10.88 -1.48 18.12
CA ASN A 87 -11.52 -2.80 17.93
C ASN A 87 -11.63 -3.15 16.45
N SER A 88 -12.05 -2.22 15.59
CA SER A 88 -12.08 -2.47 14.14
C SER A 88 -10.70 -2.76 13.54
N LYS A 89 -9.64 -2.13 14.07
CA LYS A 89 -8.26 -2.38 13.61
C LYS A 89 -7.72 -3.72 14.10
N ILE A 90 -8.10 -4.14 15.30
CA ILE A 90 -7.81 -5.46 15.85
C ILE A 90 -8.51 -6.53 15.01
N ASP A 91 -9.77 -6.33 14.66
CA ASP A 91 -10.55 -7.29 13.87
C ASP A 91 -10.05 -7.37 12.41
N SER A 92 -9.66 -6.25 11.79
CA SER A 92 -9.06 -6.27 10.45
C SER A 92 -7.66 -6.89 10.42
N SER A 93 -6.93 -6.85 11.55
CA SER A 93 -5.57 -7.42 11.67
C SER A 93 -5.56 -8.91 12.03
N LYS A 94 -6.69 -9.48 12.47
CA LYS A 94 -6.81 -10.94 12.70
C LYS A 94 -6.82 -11.66 11.35
N LEU A 95 -5.65 -12.01 10.85
CA LEU A 95 -5.50 -13.09 9.87
C LEU A 95 -6.11 -14.35 10.47
N GLN A 96 -7.33 -14.69 10.05
CA GLN A 96 -8.00 -15.94 10.42
C GLN A 96 -7.18 -17.10 9.84
N THR A 97 -6.19 -17.58 10.60
CA THR A 97 -5.54 -18.85 10.32
C THR A 97 -6.41 -19.93 10.91
N GLY A 98 -7.25 -20.54 10.08
CA GLY A 98 -8.07 -21.70 10.44
C GLY A 98 -7.20 -22.92 10.69
N LYS A 99 -6.45 -22.96 11.81
CA LYS A 99 -5.87 -24.22 12.28
C LYS A 99 -6.99 -25.04 12.89
N ARG A 100 -7.33 -26.15 12.25
CA ARG A 100 -8.25 -27.16 12.76
C ARG A 100 -7.60 -27.79 13.99
N LEU A 101 -7.82 -27.20 15.17
CA LEU A 101 -7.43 -27.81 16.44
C LEU A 101 -8.38 -28.99 16.65
N GLY A 102 -7.88 -30.20 16.37
CA GLY A 102 -8.58 -31.46 16.54
C GLY A 102 -8.77 -31.84 18.00
N PHE A 103 -9.39 -30.97 18.79
CA PHE A 103 -9.88 -31.35 20.12
C PHE A 103 -11.13 -32.21 19.94
N LYS A 104 -10.95 -33.53 19.97
CA LYS A 104 -12.03 -34.46 20.30
C LYS A 104 -12.30 -34.32 21.80
N PHE A 105 -13.45 -33.78 22.17
CA PHE A 105 -13.99 -33.99 23.51
C PHE A 105 -14.33 -35.48 23.63
N ASN A 106 -13.51 -36.24 24.37
CA ASN A 106 -13.98 -37.49 24.95
C ASN A 106 -14.77 -37.10 26.20
N SER A 107 -16.06 -36.84 26.01
CA SER A 107 -17.03 -36.84 27.09
C SER A 107 -17.43 -38.29 27.31
N ASP A 108 -16.83 -38.92 28.32
CA ASP A 108 -17.50 -39.85 29.24
C ASP A 108 -16.43 -40.61 30.03
N ASP A 109 -15.93 -39.95 31.06
CA ASP A 109 -15.56 -40.60 32.32
C ASP A 109 -15.96 -39.63 33.43
N VAL A 110 -16.97 -40.04 34.20
CA VAL A 110 -17.19 -39.88 35.65
C VAL A 110 -18.68 -39.65 35.92
N LEU A 111 -19.39 -40.73 36.28
CA LEU A 111 -20.43 -40.69 37.32
C LEU A 111 -20.37 -42.01 38.09
N GLU A 112 -19.51 -42.06 39.11
CA GLU A 112 -19.77 -42.86 40.31
C GLU A 112 -20.72 -42.05 41.21
N GLU A 113 -21.88 -42.65 41.55
CA GLU A 113 -22.36 -42.91 42.92
C GLU A 113 -23.89 -43.04 42.97
N LYS A 114 -24.37 -44.25 43.27
CA LYS A 114 -25.11 -44.54 44.51
C LYS A 114 -25.13 -46.03 44.80
#